data_AF-A0AB34HGB8-F1
#
_entry.id   AF-A0AB34HGB8-F1
#
_cell.length_a   1.000
_cell.length_b   1.000
_cell.length_c   1.000
_cell.angle_alpha   90.00
_cell.angle_beta   90.00
_cell.angle_gamma   90.00
#
_symmetry.space_group_name_H-M   'P 1'
#
loop_
_entity.id
_entity.type
_entity.pdbx_description
1 polymer ?
#
loop_
_entity_poly.entity_id
_entity_poly.type
_entity_poly.pdbx_seq_one_letter_code
_entity_poly.pdbx_strand_id
1 'polypeptide(L)'
;MSGAAGAGRALAALLLAASVLSAALLAPGGSPTPDLGNKRRLELKMDQALLLIHNELPGTNLTVYWNFDRCYHCLLQVLVDVSQSRKPGEPSIEAVAVSTQHGSILQLNDTAEEKQVCRLEYKFGEFGNYSLLVKHTHDGVNEIACDLVVNEKPVDSNLPVSIAFLVGLVLIIVVSFLRFSLR
;
A
#
# COMPACT_ATOMS: atom_id res chain seq x y z
N MET A 1 2.92 -17.96 -54.67
CA MET A 1 3.55 -17.69 -53.35
C MET A 1 3.21 -16.27 -52.88
N SER A 2 2.06 -16.06 -52.22
CA SER A 2 1.64 -14.71 -51.74
C SER A 2 1.10 -14.69 -50.30
N GLY A 3 0.88 -15.84 -49.66
CA GLY A 3 0.26 -15.93 -48.32
C GLY A 3 1.15 -15.55 -47.13
N ALA A 4 2.48 -15.55 -47.28
CA ALA A 4 3.40 -15.37 -46.14
C ALA A 4 3.54 -13.91 -45.68
N ALA A 5 3.36 -12.93 -46.59
CA ALA A 5 3.55 -11.51 -46.27
C ALA A 5 2.38 -10.90 -45.48
N GLY A 6 1.17 -11.42 -45.66
CA GLY A 6 -0.04 -10.97 -44.95
C GLY A 6 -0.08 -11.43 -43.49
N ALA A 7 0.31 -12.69 -43.25
CA ALA A 7 0.31 -13.28 -41.91
C ALA A 7 1.30 -12.59 -40.95
N GLY A 8 2.49 -12.23 -41.44
CA GLY A 8 3.51 -11.54 -40.64
C GLY A 8 3.08 -10.13 -40.20
N ARG A 9 2.35 -9.39 -41.06
CA ARG A 9 1.81 -8.06 -40.73
C ARG A 9 0.66 -8.13 -39.74
N ALA A 10 -0.20 -9.14 -39.85
CA ALA A 10 -1.29 -9.37 -38.90
C ALA A 10 -0.76 -9.75 -37.51
N LEU A 11 0.26 -10.63 -37.44
CA LEU A 11 0.92 -10.98 -36.18
C LEU A 11 1.63 -9.78 -35.54
N ALA A 12 2.31 -8.94 -36.33
CA ALA A 12 2.94 -7.73 -35.81
C ALA A 12 1.91 -6.74 -35.24
N ALA A 13 0.76 -6.56 -35.91
CA ALA A 13 -0.32 -5.71 -35.44
C ALA A 13 -0.96 -6.24 -34.15
N LEU A 14 -1.15 -7.56 -34.03
CA LEU A 14 -1.66 -8.22 -32.81
C LEU A 14 -0.71 -8.07 -31.62
N LEU A 15 0.60 -8.22 -31.85
CA LEU A 15 1.62 -8.03 -30.81
C LEU A 15 1.70 -6.58 -30.34
N LEU A 16 1.60 -5.62 -31.27
CA LEU A 16 1.55 -4.20 -30.93
C LEU A 16 0.28 -3.86 -30.15
N ALA A 17 -0.89 -4.35 -30.57
CA ALA A 17 -2.14 -4.15 -29.84
C ALA A 17 -2.09 -4.74 -28.42
N ALA A 18 -1.52 -5.93 -28.25
CA ALA A 18 -1.34 -6.56 -26.94
C ALA A 18 -0.37 -5.78 -26.04
N SER A 19 0.68 -5.18 -26.60
CA SER A 19 1.62 -4.34 -25.84
C SER A 19 0.97 -3.03 -25.36
N VAL A 20 0.14 -2.40 -26.19
CA VAL A 20 -0.58 -1.16 -25.84
C VAL A 20 -1.64 -1.43 -24.78
N LEU A 21 -2.34 -2.56 -24.88
CA LEU A 21 -3.34 -2.97 -23.89
C LEU A 21 -2.70 -3.29 -22.53
N SER A 22 -1.52 -3.94 -22.53
CA SER A 22 -0.75 -4.23 -21.32
C SER A 22 -0.25 -2.94 -20.65
N ALA A 23 0.18 -1.94 -21.43
CA ALA A 23 0.63 -0.65 -20.89
C ALA A 23 -0.53 0.16 -20.25
N ALA A 24 -1.74 0.08 -20.83
CA ALA A 24 -2.91 0.76 -20.28
C ALA A 24 -3.45 0.08 -19.00
N LEU A 25 -3.34 -1.25 -18.90
CA LEU A 25 -3.77 -2.03 -17.72
C LEU A 25 -2.78 -1.93 -16.54
N LEU A 26 -1.51 -1.65 -16.81
CA LEU A 26 -0.45 -1.54 -15.81
C LEU A 26 -0.16 -0.10 -15.37
N ALA A 27 -0.81 0.89 -15.97
CA ALA A 27 -0.71 2.27 -15.53
C ALA A 27 -1.32 2.40 -14.12
N PRO A 28 -0.57 2.88 -13.11
CA PRO A 28 -1.12 3.14 -11.78
C PRO A 28 -2.25 4.15 -11.93
N GLY A 29 -3.48 3.72 -11.66
CA GLY A 29 -4.63 4.62 -11.57
C GLY A 29 -4.41 5.53 -10.38
N GLY A 30 -4.03 6.78 -10.63
CA GLY A 30 -3.97 7.81 -9.60
C GLY A 30 -5.37 8.07 -9.08
N SER A 31 -5.71 7.48 -7.93
CA SER A 31 -6.93 7.78 -7.20
C SER A 31 -6.80 9.20 -6.61
N PRO A 32 -7.84 10.04 -6.67
CA PRO A 32 -7.84 11.30 -5.93
C PRO A 32 -7.95 10.95 -4.45
N THR A 33 -6.89 11.18 -3.69
CA THR A 33 -6.93 11.13 -2.24
C THR A 33 -7.91 12.20 -1.72
N PRO A 34 -8.76 11.89 -0.73
CA PRO A 34 -9.65 12.88 -0.13
C PRO A 34 -8.82 14.02 0.47
N ASP A 35 -9.24 15.26 0.18
CA ASP A 35 -8.59 16.51 0.60
C ASP A 35 -8.36 16.55 2.12
N LEU A 36 -7.19 16.10 2.55
CA LEU A 36 -6.69 16.32 3.90
C LEU A 36 -6.19 17.76 3.94
N GLY A 37 -7.02 18.64 4.50
CA GLY A 37 -6.73 20.06 4.68
C GLY A 37 -5.30 20.31 5.19
N ASN A 38 -4.53 20.99 4.34
CA ASN A 38 -3.33 21.73 4.68
C ASN A 38 -2.07 20.96 5.17
N LYS A 39 -2.00 19.62 5.01
CA LYS A 39 -0.72 18.89 5.11
C LYS A 39 -0.27 18.46 3.73
N ARG A 40 0.97 18.84 3.39
CA ARG A 40 1.64 18.60 2.10
C ARG A 40 1.29 17.21 1.59
N ARG A 41 0.90 17.09 0.31
CA ARG A 41 0.79 15.80 -0.39
C ARG A 41 1.98 14.95 0.02
N LEU A 42 1.72 13.89 0.78
CA LEU A 42 2.75 12.92 1.08
C LEU A 42 3.02 12.19 -0.25
N GLU A 43 4.09 12.57 -0.92
CA GLU A 43 4.55 11.88 -2.11
C GLU A 43 5.21 10.58 -1.67
N LEU A 44 4.45 9.47 -1.77
CA LEU A 44 4.93 8.15 -1.41
C LEU A 44 6.02 7.72 -2.40
N LYS A 45 7.13 7.24 -1.86
CA LYS A 45 8.18 6.58 -2.64
C LYS A 45 7.82 5.10 -2.85
N MET A 46 8.59 4.46 -3.71
CA MET A 46 8.66 3.00 -3.77
C MET A 46 8.98 2.45 -2.36
N ASP A 47 8.43 1.28 -2.03
CA ASP A 47 8.51 0.65 -0.71
C ASP A 47 7.85 1.43 0.44
N GLN A 48 6.90 2.31 0.14
CA GLN A 48 6.14 3.07 1.13
C GLN A 48 4.63 2.90 0.99
N ALA A 49 3.93 3.03 2.11
CA ALA A 49 2.48 3.12 2.19
C ALA A 49 2.06 4.35 3.00
N LEU A 50 0.83 4.82 2.75
CA LEU A 50 0.23 5.90 3.53
C LEU A 50 -0.50 5.30 4.74
N LEU A 51 -0.13 5.77 5.93
CA LEU A 51 -0.86 5.49 7.16
C LEU A 51 -1.47 6.78 7.69
N LEU A 52 -2.78 6.79 7.84
CA LEU A 52 -3.56 7.84 8.48
C LEU A 52 -3.86 7.42 9.91
N ILE A 53 -3.50 8.24 10.89
CA ILE A 53 -3.70 7.93 12.31
C ILE A 53 -4.78 8.86 12.82
N HIS A 54 -5.90 8.28 13.23
CA HIS A 54 -7.07 8.98 13.73
C HIS A 54 -7.13 8.85 15.25
N ASN A 55 -6.88 9.95 15.95
CA ASN A 55 -7.01 10.03 17.39
C ASN A 55 -8.39 10.59 17.77
N GLU A 56 -9.29 9.72 18.23
CA GLU A 56 -10.61 10.08 18.75
C GLU A 56 -10.63 10.24 20.28
N LEU A 57 -9.49 10.00 20.95
CA LEU A 57 -9.44 10.10 22.40
C LEU A 57 -9.51 11.57 22.84
N PRO A 58 -10.43 11.90 23.77
CA PRO A 58 -10.61 13.27 24.24
C PRO A 58 -9.49 13.66 25.21
N GLY A 59 -8.76 14.73 24.89
CA GLY A 59 -7.79 15.34 25.82
C GLY A 59 -6.47 14.59 25.98
N THR A 60 -6.22 13.52 25.22
CA THR A 60 -4.97 12.75 25.25
C THR A 60 -4.20 12.88 23.94
N ASN A 61 -2.93 13.27 24.04
CA ASN A 61 -2.01 13.24 22.91
C ASN A 61 -1.38 11.85 22.81
N LEU A 62 -1.11 11.40 21.59
CA LEU A 62 -0.52 10.09 21.35
C LEU A 62 0.83 10.23 20.66
N THR A 63 1.82 9.49 21.15
CA THR A 63 3.09 9.32 20.46
C THR A 63 3.12 7.94 19.84
N VAL A 64 3.34 7.91 18.53
CA VAL A 64 3.38 6.67 17.76
C VAL A 64 4.82 6.28 17.57
N TYR A 65 5.18 5.11 18.06
CA TYR A 65 6.47 4.48 17.86
C TYR A 65 6.38 3.38 16.82
N TRP A 66 7.50 3.13 16.14
CA TRP A 66 7.59 2.12 15.10
C TRP A 66 8.92 1.38 15.12
N ASN A 67 8.90 0.14 14.63
CA ASN A 67 10.08 -0.68 14.34
C ASN A 67 9.67 -1.81 13.37
N PHE A 68 10.65 -2.57 12.86
CA PHE A 68 10.37 -3.76 12.05
C PHE A 68 10.14 -5.01 12.90
N ASP A 69 9.24 -5.89 12.44
CA ASP A 69 8.89 -7.17 13.08
C ASP A 69 10.09 -8.12 13.22
N ARG A 70 11.01 -8.06 12.26
CA ARG A 70 12.21 -8.91 12.20
C ARG A 70 13.43 -8.33 12.88
N CYS A 71 13.35 -7.15 13.49
CA CYS A 71 14.51 -6.59 14.17
C CYS A 71 14.58 -7.01 15.65
N TYR A 72 15.44 -7.99 15.94
CA TYR A 72 15.61 -8.55 17.29
C TYR A 72 16.34 -7.62 18.28
N HIS A 73 17.14 -6.67 17.80
CA HIS A 73 17.94 -5.77 18.63
C HIS A 73 17.68 -4.27 18.37
N CYS A 74 16.57 -3.94 17.69
CA CYS A 74 16.21 -2.54 17.44
C CYS A 74 15.32 -2.00 18.56
N LEU A 75 15.55 -0.75 18.93
CA LEU A 75 14.65 0.01 19.78
C LEU A 75 13.51 0.61 18.93
N LEU A 76 12.36 0.80 19.57
CA LEU A 76 11.23 1.52 19.00
C LEU A 76 11.62 2.99 18.75
N GLN A 77 11.40 3.46 17.53
CA GLN A 77 11.70 4.83 17.12
C GLN A 77 10.40 5.64 17.06
N VAL A 78 10.46 6.94 17.33
CA VAL A 78 9.30 7.82 17.18
C VAL A 78 8.96 7.96 15.69
N LEU A 79 7.71 7.71 15.34
CA LEU A 79 7.16 7.88 13.99
C LEU A 79 6.52 9.26 13.83
N VAL A 80 5.58 9.59 14.71
CA VAL A 80 4.83 10.85 14.69
C VAL A 80 4.11 11.08 16.02
N ASP A 81 3.96 12.35 16.41
CA ASP A 81 3.09 12.76 17.51
C ASP A 81 1.73 13.21 16.95
N VAL A 82 0.66 12.65 17.53
CA VAL A 82 -0.72 12.89 17.13
C VAL A 82 -1.40 13.71 18.22
N SER A 83 -1.81 14.92 17.85
CA SER A 83 -2.53 15.81 18.76
C SER A 83 -3.86 15.19 19.21
N GLN A 84 -4.34 15.59 20.38
CA GLN A 84 -5.66 15.25 20.89
C GLN A 84 -6.79 15.67 19.95
N SER A 85 -7.94 14.98 20.04
CA SER A 85 -9.16 15.40 19.35
C SER A 85 -9.58 16.80 19.82
N ARG A 86 -9.93 17.67 18.86
CA ARG A 86 -10.37 19.05 19.14
C ARG A 86 -11.81 19.11 19.65
N LYS A 87 -12.66 18.21 19.18
CA LYS A 87 -14.10 18.17 19.49
C LYS A 87 -14.58 16.72 19.50
N PRO A 88 -15.53 16.35 20.38
CA PRO A 88 -16.19 15.05 20.31
C PRO A 88 -16.75 14.80 18.90
N GLY A 89 -16.38 13.67 18.30
CA GLY A 89 -16.78 13.31 16.93
C GLY A 89 -15.91 13.86 15.81
N GLU A 90 -14.88 14.66 16.11
CA GLU A 90 -13.89 15.13 15.13
C GLU A 90 -12.49 14.58 15.50
N PRO A 91 -12.06 13.45 14.89
CA PRO A 91 -10.73 12.90 15.14
C PRO A 91 -9.64 13.86 14.70
N SER A 92 -8.55 13.90 15.47
CA SER A 92 -7.30 14.48 14.99
C SER A 92 -6.63 13.48 14.02
N ILE A 93 -6.23 13.94 12.83
CA ILE A 93 -5.68 13.09 11.78
C ILE A 93 -4.24 13.49 11.47
N GLU A 94 -3.33 12.52 11.58
CA GLU A 94 -1.94 12.62 11.13
C GLU A 94 -1.66 11.65 10.00
N ALA A 95 -0.94 12.11 8.98
CA ALA A 95 -0.57 11.31 7.82
C ALA A 95 0.94 11.05 7.83
N VAL A 96 1.33 9.78 7.72
CA VAL A 96 2.74 9.38 7.73
C VAL A 96 3.02 8.28 6.70
N ALA A 97 4.23 8.29 6.15
CA ALA A 97 4.71 7.24 5.27
C ALA A 97 5.32 6.12 6.13
N VAL A 98 4.89 4.89 5.90
CA VAL A 98 5.43 3.69 6.57
C VAL A 98 6.12 2.79 5.56
N SER A 99 7.16 2.07 5.99
CA SER A 99 7.89 1.16 5.12
C SER A 99 7.08 -0.13 4.86
N THR A 100 7.14 -0.63 3.63
CA THR A 100 6.45 -1.86 3.19
C THR A 100 7.40 -3.03 2.99
N GLN A 101 8.70 -2.82 3.21
CA GLN A 101 9.74 -3.83 2.97
C GLN A 101 9.62 -5.02 3.93
N HIS A 102 9.30 -4.75 5.19
CA HIS A 102 9.12 -5.73 6.26
C HIS A 102 7.83 -5.46 7.03
N GLY A 103 7.42 -6.42 7.88
CA GLY A 103 6.33 -6.17 8.82
C GLY A 103 6.75 -5.05 9.78
N SER A 104 5.81 -4.21 10.17
CA SER A 104 6.04 -3.11 11.11
C SER A 104 5.31 -3.38 12.41
N ILE A 105 5.99 -3.14 13.52
CA ILE A 105 5.43 -3.06 14.86
C ILE A 105 5.14 -1.59 15.12
N LEU A 106 3.87 -1.26 15.32
CA LEU A 106 3.42 0.06 15.75
C LEU A 106 3.03 0.00 17.22
N GLN A 107 3.55 0.92 18.01
CA GLN A 107 3.21 1.07 19.41
C GLN A 107 2.73 2.49 19.66
N LEU A 108 1.53 2.64 20.20
CA LEU A 108 0.93 3.92 20.52
C LEU A 108 0.99 4.10 22.03
N ASN A 109 1.58 5.20 22.47
CA ASN A 109 1.65 5.57 23.87
C ASN A 109 0.89 6.88 24.11
N ASP A 110 0.30 7.01 25.28
CA ASP A 110 -0.14 8.31 25.79
C ASP A 110 1.11 9.17 26.05
N THR A 111 1.19 10.33 25.41
CA THR A 111 2.34 11.24 25.55
C THR A 111 2.48 11.77 26.98
N ALA A 112 1.39 11.91 27.73
CA ALA A 112 1.41 12.46 29.09
C ALA A 112 1.78 11.41 30.14
N GLU A 113 1.26 10.18 30.00
CA GLU A 113 1.50 9.09 30.97
C GLU A 113 2.66 8.17 30.58
N GLU A 114 3.23 8.33 29.38
CA GLU A 114 4.17 7.40 28.73
C GLU A 114 3.67 5.93 28.73
N LYS A 115 2.37 5.76 28.86
CA LYS A 115 1.72 4.47 29.02
C LYS A 115 1.37 3.90 27.65
N GLN A 116 1.70 2.64 27.44
CA GLN A 116 1.30 1.92 26.23
C GLN A 116 -0.22 1.81 26.17
N VAL A 117 -0.79 2.34 25.09
CA VAL A 117 -2.22 2.29 24.76
C VAL A 117 -2.51 1.08 23.89
N CYS A 118 -1.80 0.94 22.77
CA CYS A 118 -1.96 -0.15 21.83
C CYS A 118 -0.63 -0.59 21.24
N ARG A 119 -0.57 -1.86 20.83
CA ARG A 119 0.49 -2.39 19.98
C ARG A 119 -0.11 -3.23 18.87
N LEU A 120 0.32 -2.96 17.65
CA LEU A 120 -0.15 -3.61 16.43
C LEU A 120 1.05 -4.08 15.63
N GLU A 121 0.98 -5.29 15.10
CA GLU A 121 1.97 -5.81 14.18
C GLU A 121 1.29 -6.03 12.83
N TYR A 122 1.75 -5.32 11.80
CA TYR A 122 1.11 -5.34 10.49
C TYR A 122 2.13 -5.20 9.37
N LYS A 123 1.92 -5.93 8.28
CA LYS A 123 2.73 -5.81 7.07
C LYS A 123 2.01 -4.94 6.04
N PHE A 124 2.47 -3.69 5.92
CA PHE A 124 1.98 -2.76 4.90
C PHE A 124 2.42 -3.18 3.51
N GLY A 125 1.56 -2.94 2.52
CA GLY A 125 1.88 -3.16 1.10
C GLY A 125 2.10 -1.84 0.36
N GLU A 126 2.87 -1.90 -0.72
CA GLU A 126 3.31 -0.74 -1.50
C GLU A 126 2.13 0.10 -2.01
N PHE A 127 2.23 1.42 -1.85
CA PHE A 127 1.20 2.40 -2.20
C PHE A 127 -0.19 2.14 -1.58
N GLY A 128 -0.27 1.29 -0.55
CA GLY A 128 -1.52 1.09 0.17
C GLY A 128 -1.92 2.32 0.99
N ASN A 129 -3.22 2.48 1.21
CA ASN A 129 -3.78 3.53 2.06
C ASN A 129 -4.48 2.87 3.25
N TYR A 130 -3.98 3.15 4.45
CA TYR A 130 -4.41 2.54 5.68
C TYR A 130 -4.85 3.62 6.68
N SER A 131 -5.87 3.33 7.47
CA SER A 131 -6.31 4.17 8.58
C SER A 131 -6.22 3.39 9.89
N LEU A 132 -5.54 3.94 10.89
CA LEU A 132 -5.51 3.43 12.26
C LEU A 132 -6.41 4.29 13.13
N LEU A 133 -7.50 3.72 13.63
CA LEU A 133 -8.49 4.42 14.45
C LEU A 133 -8.25 4.09 15.92
N VAL A 134 -8.04 5.13 16.74
CA VAL A 134 -7.84 5.02 18.18
C VAL A 134 -9.03 5.63 18.90
N LYS A 135 -9.83 4.81 19.57
CA LYS A 135 -11.08 5.22 20.23
C LYS A 135 -11.31 4.45 21.53
N HIS A 136 -12.18 4.96 22.40
CA HIS A 136 -12.65 4.19 23.55
C HIS A 136 -13.63 3.08 23.10
N THR A 137 -13.55 1.93 23.76
CA THR A 137 -14.55 0.87 23.62
C THR A 137 -15.88 1.31 24.24
N HIS A 138 -16.98 0.90 23.63
CA HIS A 138 -18.32 1.31 24.06
C HIS A 138 -18.84 0.55 25.29
N ASP A 139 -18.15 -0.49 25.75
CA ASP A 139 -18.66 -1.47 26.75
C ASP A 139 -18.46 -1.06 28.23
N GLY A 140 -18.35 0.23 28.52
CA GLY A 140 -18.41 0.75 29.89
C GLY A 140 -17.15 0.52 30.75
N VAL A 141 -16.15 -0.18 30.22
CA VAL A 141 -14.77 -0.14 30.71
C VAL A 141 -14.03 0.89 29.84
N ASN A 142 -13.27 1.80 30.44
CA ASN A 142 -12.43 2.78 29.71
C ASN A 142 -11.26 2.10 28.95
N GLU A 143 -11.50 0.96 28.30
CA GLU A 143 -10.53 0.27 27.46
C GLU A 143 -10.44 1.00 26.11
N ILE A 144 -9.21 1.16 25.62
CA ILE A 144 -8.90 1.83 24.36
C ILE A 144 -8.71 0.76 23.29
N ALA A 145 -9.39 0.91 22.16
CA ALA A 145 -9.27 0.03 21.00
C ALA A 145 -8.54 0.73 19.86
N CYS A 146 -7.72 -0.05 19.15
CA CYS A 146 -7.02 0.38 17.95
C CYS A 146 -7.40 -0.50 16.76
N ASP A 147 -8.24 0.05 15.88
CA ASP A 147 -8.75 -0.65 14.70
C ASP A 147 -7.95 -0.22 13.47
N LEU A 148 -7.34 -1.18 12.76
CA LEU A 148 -6.69 -0.93 11.47
C LEU A 148 -7.66 -1.21 10.32
N VAL A 149 -7.88 -0.20 9.49
CA VAL A 149 -8.75 -0.24 8.31
C VAL A 149 -7.91 -0.06 7.05
N VAL A 150 -8.19 -0.86 6.02
CA VAL A 150 -7.57 -0.73 4.70
C VAL A 150 -8.50 0.09 3.82
N ASN A 151 -8.13 1.33 3.53
CA ASN A 151 -8.90 2.23 2.68
C ASN A 151 -8.69 1.90 1.20
N GLU A 152 -7.43 1.71 0.81
CA GLU A 152 -7.03 1.35 -0.56
C GLU A 152 -6.08 0.16 -0.51
N LYS A 153 -6.35 -0.84 -1.36
CA LYS A 153 -5.55 -2.05 -1.40
C LYS A 153 -4.17 -1.75 -1.99
N PRO A 154 -3.10 -2.37 -1.46
CA PRO A 154 -1.75 -2.18 -1.98
C PRO A 154 -1.62 -2.72 -3.40
N VAL A 155 -0.61 -2.22 -4.12
CA VAL A 155 -0.28 -2.69 -5.46
C VAL A 155 0.33 -4.09 -5.39
N ASP A 156 -0.15 -5.01 -6.26
CA ASP A 156 0.40 -6.36 -6.36
C ASP A 156 1.50 -6.42 -7.42
N SER A 157 2.75 -6.37 -6.98
CA SER A 157 3.94 -6.45 -7.84
C SER A 157 4.13 -7.83 -8.49
N ASN A 158 3.42 -8.88 -8.06
CA ASN A 158 3.49 -10.20 -8.70
C ASN A 158 2.70 -10.24 -10.00
N LEU A 159 1.67 -9.41 -10.13
CA LEU A 159 0.77 -9.41 -11.28
C LEU A 159 1.50 -9.00 -12.57
N PRO A 160 2.26 -7.88 -12.63
CA PRO A 160 3.05 -7.51 -13.81
C PRO A 160 4.10 -8.57 -14.18
N VAL A 161 4.78 -9.14 -13.18
CA VAL A 161 5.81 -10.17 -13.37
C VAL A 161 5.20 -11.44 -13.96
N SER A 162 4.05 -11.86 -13.44
CA SER A 162 3.33 -13.04 -13.92
C SER A 162 2.84 -12.85 -15.35
N ILE A 163 2.32 -11.66 -15.69
CA ILE A 163 1.92 -11.32 -17.06
C ILE A 163 3.12 -11.38 -18.00
N ALA A 164 4.25 -10.76 -17.64
CA ALA A 164 5.46 -10.77 -18.45
C ALA A 164 5.96 -12.20 -18.70
N PHE A 165 5.93 -13.04 -17.67
CA PHE A 165 6.29 -14.45 -17.77
C PHE A 165 5.37 -15.22 -18.71
N LEU A 166 4.05 -15.06 -18.60
CA LEU A 166 3.08 -15.72 -19.47
C LEU A 166 3.23 -15.29 -20.94
N VAL A 167 3.41 -13.99 -21.19
CA VAL A 167 3.66 -13.46 -22.55
C VAL A 167 4.95 -14.05 -23.11
N GLY A 168 6.03 -14.10 -22.31
CA GLY A 168 7.29 -14.72 -22.71
C GLY A 168 7.13 -16.19 -23.10
N LEU A 169 6.40 -16.97 -22.30
CA LEU A 169 6.10 -18.37 -22.59
C LEU A 169 5.33 -18.55 -23.91
N VAL A 170 4.28 -17.74 -24.13
CA VAL A 170 3.49 -17.79 -25.35
C VAL A 170 4.35 -17.48 -26.57
N LEU A 171 5.23 -16.47 -26.50
CA LEU A 171 6.14 -16.13 -27.60
C LEU A 171 7.11 -17.27 -27.92
N ILE A 172 7.67 -17.93 -26.90
CA ILE A 172 8.57 -19.08 -27.10
C ILE A 172 7.84 -20.22 -27.80
N ILE A 173 6.61 -20.52 -27.39
CA ILE A 173 5.77 -21.56 -27.99
C ILE A 173 5.51 -21.23 -29.46
N VAL A 174 5.04 -20.02 -29.77
CA VAL A 174 4.74 -19.58 -31.14
C VAL A 174 5.99 -19.66 -32.03
N VAL A 175 7.13 -19.16 -31.57
CA VAL A 175 8.39 -19.22 -32.34
C VAL A 175 8.83 -20.66 -32.58
N SER A 176 8.69 -21.54 -31.58
CA SER A 176 9.05 -22.96 -31.71
C SER A 176 8.16 -23.67 -32.71
N PHE A 177 6.84 -23.44 -32.68
CA PHE A 177 5.90 -23.97 -33.67
C PHE A 177 6.20 -23.45 -35.07
N LEU A 178 6.44 -22.15 -35.23
CA LEU A 178 6.79 -21.58 -36.53
C LEU A 178 8.07 -22.18 -37.09
N ARG A 179 9.12 -22.34 -36.26
CA ARG A 179 10.37 -23.00 -36.67
C ARG A 179 10.17 -24.46 -37.04
N PHE A 180 9.30 -25.17 -36.32
CA PHE A 180 8.97 -26.55 -36.63
C PHE A 180 8.20 -26.66 -37.95
N SER A 181 7.22 -25.79 -38.20
CA SER A 181 6.44 -25.79 -39.44
C SER A 181 7.17 -25.24 -40.68
N LEU A 182 8.28 -24.52 -40.48
CA LEU A 182 9.14 -23.99 -41.55
C LEU A 182 10.33 -24.92 -41.88
N ARG A 183 10.50 -26.02 -41.13
CA ARG A 183 11.38 -27.14 -41.47
C ARG A 183 10.58 -28.23 -42.18
#